data_AF-A0A059IYG7-F1
#
_entry.id   AF-A0A059IYG7-F1
#
_cell.length_a   1.000
_cell.length_b   1.000
_cell.length_c   1.000
_cell.angle_alpha   90.00
_cell.angle_beta   90.00
_cell.angle_gamma   90.00
#
_symmetry.space_group_name_H-M   'P 1'
#
loop_
_entity.id
_entity.type
_entity.pdbx_description
1 polymer ?
#
loop_
_entity_poly.entity_id
_entity_poly.type
_entity_poly.pdbx_seq_one_letter_code
_entity_poly.pdbx_strand_id
1 'polypeptide(L)'
;MEEALARHDRFGEDFSKVFTIINSAEIPAVENSALYLFVGTSRAPDEASKYVRDRVAQNAQSSTLEDTLHSIHEELKVLSKKMTREDPMNLDPDIEAAIYERDGGRCFITGRTAGVRPMYIIPPSILEDKDLQPEGYLRPLLEVALTKESTEQMFSLLGSPGRENALKNLMLMEPSIRHSFRHGYFEIIKSPYLEPPYLPTDAPKSRNGGWWLQPIAPQAEMPQIIPYNNELYKAPSTINPSSHPLPAHLLLKTHGIVSHPLHTIRIEEQIKAGWPIEPEPKELNWFGRRLLQNLLLVIPNFARIRLYEFIYKVVEYWDPSQKGSHVKFLPLGLVLKKGRENTENEANALTLAEQYISISTPRLIDSVMINKTSGFILMTKVAGRSLSSILHRITWEELEQIGKDLANFVTELRRIPNTSNYLIADTQGGPVSDHRFFYQTWGPFKTVSGFTDRLLQDVKGARDKPPLSFLYEKTHKVYFTHSDIHMTNLFVTRGRLSGVVDWENAGFKPEYWEYIRAMWAYGAEKHAKCLYGSAFGDEYKEEYEAERYILRRCSWLL
;
A
#
# COMPACT_ATOMS: atom_id res chain seq x y z
N MET A 1 4.98 1.29 -12.74
CA MET A 1 4.86 0.08 -13.59
C MET A 1 6.18 -0.26 -14.27
N GLU A 2 6.90 0.72 -14.84
CA GLU A 2 8.33 0.57 -15.18
C GLU A 2 9.18 0.15 -13.96
N GLU A 3 8.96 0.68 -12.76
CA GLU A 3 9.70 0.19 -11.58
C GLU A 3 9.35 -1.26 -11.16
N ALA A 4 8.19 -1.79 -11.55
CA ALA A 4 7.81 -3.16 -11.23
C ALA A 4 8.27 -4.14 -12.33
N LEU A 5 8.24 -3.72 -13.61
CA LEU A 5 8.67 -4.51 -14.77
C LEU A 5 10.16 -4.35 -15.09
N ALA A 6 10.77 -3.19 -14.86
CA ALA A 6 12.22 -3.00 -14.86
C ALA A 6 12.89 -3.57 -13.60
N ARG A 7 12.12 -4.08 -12.63
CA ARG A 7 12.59 -5.04 -11.62
C ARG A 7 12.57 -6.48 -12.14
N HIS A 8 11.68 -6.85 -13.07
CA HIS A 8 11.65 -8.20 -13.65
C HIS A 8 12.89 -8.51 -14.51
N ASP A 9 13.54 -7.49 -15.09
CA ASP A 9 14.75 -7.65 -15.92
C ASP A 9 16.06 -7.33 -15.18
N ARG A 10 15.97 -6.86 -13.92
CA ARG A 10 17.15 -6.45 -13.10
C ARG A 10 17.70 -7.56 -12.20
N PHE A 11 16.90 -8.57 -11.90
CA PHE A 11 17.14 -9.58 -10.86
C PHE A 11 17.08 -11.03 -11.41
N GLY A 12 17.11 -11.18 -12.74
CA GLY A 12 17.18 -12.48 -13.41
C GLY A 12 15.91 -13.35 -13.32
N GLU A 13 15.96 -14.51 -13.97
CA GLU A 13 14.85 -15.47 -14.08
C GLU A 13 14.47 -16.09 -12.72
N ASP A 14 15.46 -16.21 -11.83
CA ASP A 14 15.33 -16.85 -10.53
C ASP A 14 14.46 -16.05 -9.55
N PHE A 15 14.54 -14.71 -9.60
CA PHE A 15 13.70 -13.81 -8.81
C PHE A 15 12.22 -13.93 -9.17
N SER A 16 11.88 -14.10 -10.44
CA SER A 16 10.47 -14.25 -10.86
C SER A 16 9.90 -15.65 -10.52
N LYS A 17 10.74 -16.69 -10.59
CA LYS A 17 10.34 -18.08 -10.32
C LYS A 17 9.95 -18.30 -8.86
N VAL A 18 10.64 -17.68 -7.90
CA VAL A 18 10.34 -17.90 -6.47
C VAL A 18 8.94 -17.42 -6.08
N PHE A 19 8.48 -16.29 -6.62
CA PHE A 19 7.12 -15.81 -6.37
C PHE A 19 6.06 -16.74 -6.95
N THR A 20 6.38 -17.46 -8.03
CA THR A 20 5.49 -18.50 -8.58
C THR A 20 5.38 -19.68 -7.62
N ILE A 21 6.50 -20.11 -7.03
CA ILE A 21 6.54 -21.18 -6.01
C ILE A 21 5.75 -20.77 -4.75
N ILE A 22 6.00 -19.56 -4.23
CA ILE A 22 5.28 -19.04 -3.05
C ILE A 22 3.78 -18.93 -3.36
N ASN A 23 3.42 -18.55 -4.59
CA ASN A 23 2.02 -18.43 -4.99
C ASN A 23 1.29 -19.75 -5.14
N SER A 24 1.97 -20.81 -5.59
CA SER A 24 1.36 -22.13 -5.75
C SER A 24 1.07 -22.83 -4.43
N ALA A 25 1.69 -22.40 -3.33
CA ALA A 25 1.49 -23.00 -2.02
C ALA A 25 0.17 -22.58 -1.34
N GLU A 26 -0.43 -23.52 -0.61
CA GLU A 26 -1.64 -23.32 0.21
C GLU A 26 -1.30 -22.88 1.63
N ILE A 27 -0.55 -21.78 1.76
CA ILE A 27 -0.13 -21.18 3.04
C ILE A 27 -0.99 -19.96 3.41
N PRO A 28 -1.13 -19.58 4.70
CA PRO A 28 -1.88 -18.40 5.13
C PRO A 28 -1.46 -17.10 4.41
N ALA A 29 -2.40 -16.18 4.17
CA ALA A 29 -2.12 -14.93 3.44
C ALA A 29 -1.02 -14.06 4.07
N VAL A 30 -0.96 -14.06 5.41
CA VAL A 30 0.08 -13.35 6.18
C VAL A 30 1.45 -13.96 5.93
N GLU A 31 1.54 -15.29 5.95
CA GLU A 31 2.77 -16.04 5.70
C GLU A 31 3.24 -15.85 4.25
N ASN A 32 2.31 -15.93 3.29
CA ASN A 32 2.58 -15.62 1.89
C ASN A 32 3.19 -14.22 1.74
N SER A 33 2.56 -13.22 2.36
CA SER A 33 3.05 -11.82 2.34
C SER A 33 4.41 -11.68 3.02
N ALA A 34 4.67 -12.42 4.10
CA ALA A 34 5.95 -12.43 4.80
C ALA A 34 7.10 -12.90 3.91
N LEU A 35 6.89 -14.01 3.19
CA LEU A 35 7.89 -14.59 2.29
C LEU A 35 8.13 -13.69 1.08
N TYR A 36 7.07 -13.05 0.55
CA TYR A 36 7.19 -12.01 -0.47
C TYR A 36 8.05 -10.84 -0.01
N LEU A 37 7.79 -10.34 1.19
CA LEU A 37 8.53 -9.23 1.77
C LEU A 37 9.98 -9.61 2.01
N PHE A 38 10.26 -10.80 2.53
CA PHE A 38 11.61 -11.32 2.73
C PHE A 38 12.42 -11.33 1.44
N VAL A 39 11.88 -11.94 0.37
CA VAL A 39 12.55 -12.00 -0.94
C VAL A 39 12.70 -10.59 -1.55
N GLY A 40 11.63 -9.78 -1.50
CA GLY A 40 11.58 -8.48 -2.16
C GLY A 40 12.36 -7.37 -1.46
N THR A 41 12.66 -7.51 -0.16
CA THR A 41 13.37 -6.49 0.64
C THR A 41 14.76 -6.90 1.10
N SER A 42 15.19 -8.13 0.81
CA SER A 42 16.58 -8.55 0.99
C SER A 42 17.55 -7.64 0.23
N ARG A 43 18.77 -7.49 0.75
CA ARG A 43 19.86 -6.80 0.04
C ARG A 43 20.33 -7.53 -1.23
N ALA A 44 20.14 -8.84 -1.29
CA ALA A 44 20.40 -9.65 -2.46
C ALA A 44 19.15 -10.49 -2.78
N PRO A 45 18.14 -9.88 -3.45
CA PRO A 45 16.89 -10.58 -3.80
C PRO A 45 17.11 -11.89 -4.56
N ASP A 46 18.16 -11.97 -5.38
CA ASP A 46 18.51 -13.17 -6.16
C ASP A 46 19.00 -14.30 -5.26
N GLU A 47 19.85 -13.98 -4.27
CA GLU A 47 20.32 -14.93 -3.26
C GLU A 47 19.16 -15.40 -2.38
N ALA A 48 18.24 -14.51 -2.01
CA ALA A 48 17.03 -14.86 -1.27
C ALA A 48 16.10 -15.76 -2.07
N SER A 49 15.93 -15.47 -3.35
CA SER A 49 15.14 -16.29 -4.26
C SER A 49 15.73 -17.69 -4.43
N LYS A 50 17.06 -17.76 -4.57
CA LYS A 50 17.80 -19.01 -4.66
C LYS A 50 17.73 -19.80 -3.35
N TYR A 51 17.89 -19.16 -2.20
CA TYR A 51 17.79 -19.82 -0.89
C TYR A 51 16.45 -20.53 -0.69
N VAL A 52 15.33 -19.85 -0.97
CA VAL A 52 13.99 -20.44 -0.86
C VAL A 52 13.85 -21.64 -1.81
N ARG A 53 14.30 -21.50 -3.06
CA ARG A 53 14.26 -22.58 -4.04
C ARG A 53 15.10 -23.79 -3.64
N ASP A 54 16.32 -23.55 -3.19
CA ASP A 54 17.24 -24.61 -2.80
C ASP A 54 16.69 -25.36 -1.58
N ARG A 55 16.11 -24.66 -0.60
CA ARG A 55 15.38 -25.26 0.53
C ARG A 55 14.22 -26.14 0.06
N VAL A 56 13.38 -25.64 -0.84
CA VAL A 56 12.26 -26.42 -1.41
C VAL A 56 12.77 -27.66 -2.15
N ALA A 57 13.83 -27.53 -2.94
CA ALA A 57 14.40 -28.65 -3.69
C ALA A 57 15.04 -29.71 -2.77
N GLN A 58 15.78 -29.28 -1.73
CA GLN A 58 16.41 -30.16 -0.74
C GLN A 58 15.37 -30.95 0.06
N ASN A 59 14.25 -30.31 0.38
CA ASN A 59 13.19 -30.90 1.19
C ASN A 59 12.11 -31.64 0.39
N ALA A 60 12.21 -31.67 -0.94
CA ALA A 60 11.17 -32.23 -1.81
C ALA A 60 10.85 -33.71 -1.54
N GLN A 61 11.78 -34.47 -0.94
CA GLN A 61 11.58 -35.88 -0.57
C GLN A 61 11.11 -36.07 0.88
N SER A 62 11.28 -35.08 1.75
CA SER A 62 11.09 -35.18 3.20
C SER A 62 9.90 -34.39 3.74
N SER A 63 9.42 -33.37 3.02
CA SER A 63 8.31 -32.52 3.46
C SER A 63 7.56 -31.91 2.27
N THR A 64 6.36 -31.37 2.52
CA THR A 64 5.60 -30.66 1.49
C THR A 64 6.20 -29.28 1.17
N LEU A 65 5.73 -28.65 0.09
CA LEU A 65 6.10 -27.28 -0.24
C LEU A 65 5.68 -26.34 0.90
N GLU A 66 4.45 -26.51 1.38
CA GLU A 66 3.84 -25.76 2.47
C GLU A 66 4.67 -25.89 3.76
N ASP A 67 5.04 -27.11 4.15
CA ASP A 67 5.87 -27.35 5.35
C ASP A 67 7.23 -26.63 5.26
N THR A 68 7.84 -26.63 4.07
CA THR A 68 9.14 -25.98 3.86
C THR A 68 9.02 -24.47 3.94
N LEU A 69 8.02 -23.88 3.29
CA LEU A 69 7.77 -22.43 3.33
C LEU A 69 7.41 -21.97 4.76
N HIS A 70 6.59 -22.76 5.47
CA HIS A 70 6.25 -22.52 6.85
C HIS A 70 7.47 -22.55 7.77
N SER A 71 8.36 -23.54 7.58
CA SER A 71 9.63 -23.62 8.29
C SER A 71 10.50 -22.38 8.06
N ILE A 72 10.61 -21.88 6.83
CA ILE A 72 11.35 -20.63 6.53
C ILE A 72 10.72 -19.44 7.25
N HIS A 73 9.39 -19.34 7.26
CA HIS A 73 8.70 -18.26 7.96
C HIS A 73 8.90 -18.30 9.48
N GLU A 74 8.85 -19.48 10.09
CA GLU A 74 9.16 -19.66 11.51
C GLU A 74 10.60 -19.27 11.84
N GLU A 75 11.57 -19.69 11.02
CA GLU A 75 12.97 -19.30 11.17
C GLU A 75 13.18 -17.79 11.05
N LEU A 76 12.49 -17.13 10.12
CA LEU A 76 12.48 -15.67 10.01
C LEU A 76 11.97 -15.01 11.29
N LYS A 77 10.87 -15.52 11.87
CA LYS A 77 10.34 -15.02 13.15
C LYS A 77 11.34 -15.20 14.30
N VAL A 78 12.04 -16.32 14.37
CA VAL A 78 13.07 -16.57 15.39
C VAL A 78 14.26 -15.63 15.20
N LEU A 79 14.75 -15.48 13.96
CA LEU A 79 15.83 -14.56 13.60
C LEU A 79 15.47 -13.13 14.02
N SER A 80 14.28 -12.65 13.66
CA SER A 80 13.81 -11.32 14.03
C SER A 80 13.76 -11.09 15.53
N LYS A 81 13.23 -12.06 16.30
CA LYS A 81 13.18 -11.96 17.77
C LYS A 81 14.59 -11.87 18.37
N LYS A 82 15.55 -12.65 17.87
CA LYS A 82 16.95 -12.59 18.34
C LYS A 82 17.60 -11.25 17.98
N MET A 83 17.43 -10.77 16.76
CA MET A 83 18.05 -9.55 16.24
C MET A 83 17.45 -8.25 16.79
N THR A 84 16.31 -8.31 17.49
CA THR A 84 15.62 -7.12 18.04
C THR A 84 15.42 -7.17 19.56
N ARG A 85 15.92 -8.22 20.24
CA ARG A 85 15.77 -8.43 21.69
C ARG A 85 16.45 -7.37 22.55
N GLU A 86 15.92 -7.15 23.75
CA GLU A 86 16.50 -6.23 24.73
C GLU A 86 17.71 -6.83 25.43
N ASP A 87 18.88 -6.29 25.14
CA ASP A 87 20.09 -6.57 25.91
C ASP A 87 20.14 -5.68 27.16
N PRO A 88 20.66 -6.19 28.28
CA PRO A 88 20.94 -5.38 29.45
C PRO A 88 21.84 -4.18 29.11
N MET A 89 21.41 -2.98 29.51
CA MET A 89 22.19 -1.75 29.35
C MET A 89 23.22 -1.64 30.48
N ASN A 90 24.39 -2.25 30.29
CA ASN A 90 25.57 -2.09 31.15
C ASN A 90 26.65 -1.29 30.41
N LEU A 91 26.35 -0.03 30.08
CA LEU A 91 27.27 0.84 29.36
C LEU A 91 28.38 1.35 30.28
N ASP A 92 29.58 1.49 29.72
CA ASP A 92 30.65 2.28 30.33
C ASP A 92 30.15 3.73 30.53
N PRO A 93 30.34 4.35 31.72
CA PRO A 93 29.93 5.72 31.99
C PRO A 93 30.39 6.74 30.93
N ASP A 94 31.58 6.54 30.34
CA ASP A 94 32.11 7.42 29.30
C ASP A 94 31.34 7.30 27.97
N ILE A 95 30.86 6.09 27.64
CA ILE A 95 30.01 5.85 26.47
C ILE A 95 28.61 6.41 26.71
N GLU A 96 28.09 6.23 27.92
CA GLU A 96 26.79 6.79 28.31
C GLU A 96 26.82 8.33 28.25
N ALA A 97 27.84 8.98 28.83
CA ALA A 97 27.99 10.42 28.72
C ALA A 97 28.06 10.89 27.25
N ALA A 98 28.87 10.21 26.42
CA ALA A 98 29.02 10.58 25.01
C ALA A 98 27.72 10.46 24.20
N ILE A 99 26.84 9.48 24.47
CA ILE A 99 25.56 9.41 23.76
C ILE A 99 24.62 10.55 24.18
N TYR A 100 24.60 10.93 25.47
CA TYR A 100 23.84 12.07 25.95
C TYR A 100 24.36 13.40 25.37
N GLU A 101 25.68 13.55 25.24
CA GLU A 101 26.31 14.70 24.58
C GLU A 101 25.95 14.77 23.09
N ARG A 102 26.04 13.64 22.37
CA ARG A 102 25.72 13.57 20.93
C ARG A 102 24.26 13.95 20.65
N ASP A 103 23.33 13.36 21.39
CA ASP A 103 21.89 13.49 21.12
C ASP A 103 21.25 14.66 21.91
N GLY A 104 22.01 15.30 22.80
CA GLY A 104 21.56 16.41 23.65
C GLY A 104 20.53 16.01 24.70
N GLY A 105 20.59 14.74 25.16
CA GLY A 105 19.63 14.14 26.09
C GLY A 105 18.18 14.07 25.60
N ARG A 106 17.98 14.08 24.27
CA ARG A 106 16.67 14.03 23.63
C ARG A 106 16.50 12.75 22.85
N CYS A 107 15.26 12.31 22.72
CA CYS A 107 14.90 11.22 21.82
C CYS A 107 15.33 11.57 20.39
N PHE A 108 16.05 10.65 19.75
CA PHE A 108 16.57 10.77 18.39
C PHE A 108 15.49 11.11 17.36
N ILE A 109 14.25 10.65 17.58
CA ILE A 109 13.14 10.82 16.63
C ILE A 109 12.25 12.02 16.98
N THR A 110 11.82 12.14 18.24
CA THR A 110 10.77 13.11 18.63
C THR A 110 11.32 14.37 19.28
N GLY A 111 12.59 14.39 19.70
CA GLY A 111 13.20 15.51 20.41
C GLY A 111 12.73 15.69 21.86
N ARG A 112 11.82 14.82 22.34
CA ARG A 112 11.32 14.78 23.71
C ARG A 112 12.38 14.24 24.67
N THR A 113 12.27 14.59 25.95
CA THR A 113 13.25 14.23 26.99
C THR A 113 12.70 13.22 28.02
N ALA A 114 11.38 13.01 28.04
CA ALA A 114 10.74 12.18 29.06
C ALA A 114 11.09 10.69 28.89
N GLY A 115 11.71 10.09 29.92
CA GLY A 115 12.02 8.66 29.96
C GLY A 115 13.03 8.19 28.90
N VAL A 116 13.75 9.11 28.28
CA VAL A 116 14.77 8.80 27.27
C VAL A 116 15.89 8.01 27.92
N ARG A 117 16.27 6.90 27.29
CA ARG A 117 17.42 6.08 27.68
C ARG A 117 18.16 5.56 26.43
N PRO A 118 19.44 5.21 26.55
CA PRO A 118 20.17 4.50 25.52
C PRO A 118 19.50 3.17 25.16
N MET A 119 19.61 2.79 23.89
CA MET A 119 19.26 1.47 23.39
C MET A 119 20.21 1.07 22.25
N TYR A 120 20.45 -0.23 22.09
CA TYR A 120 21.15 -0.75 20.93
C TYR A 120 20.23 -0.80 19.70
N ILE A 121 20.79 -0.53 18.51
CA ILE A 121 20.12 -0.76 17.23
C ILE A 121 20.03 -2.27 16.97
N ILE A 122 21.17 -2.97 17.09
CA ILE A 122 21.29 -4.43 17.05
C ILE A 122 21.88 -4.91 18.38
N PRO A 123 21.27 -5.88 19.08
CA PRO A 123 21.75 -6.35 20.38
C PRO A 123 23.15 -6.98 20.27
N PRO A 124 24.18 -6.49 20.99
CA PRO A 124 25.54 -7.05 20.96
C PRO A 124 25.60 -8.54 21.32
N SER A 125 24.66 -9.03 22.11
CA SER A 125 24.57 -10.43 22.51
C SER A 125 24.37 -11.41 21.35
N ILE A 126 24.08 -10.94 20.13
CA ILE A 126 24.07 -11.80 18.93
C ILE A 126 25.45 -12.38 18.61
N LEU A 127 26.53 -11.71 19.08
CA LEU A 127 27.91 -12.17 18.90
C LEU A 127 28.18 -13.51 19.62
N GLU A 128 27.41 -13.82 20.65
CA GLU A 128 27.52 -15.05 21.44
C GLU A 128 26.38 -16.05 21.13
N ASP A 129 25.42 -15.66 20.27
CA ASP A 129 24.29 -16.49 19.94
C ASP A 129 24.71 -17.60 18.96
N LYS A 130 24.66 -18.85 19.42
CA LYS A 130 25.11 -20.04 18.69
C LYS A 130 24.41 -20.21 17.34
N ASP A 131 23.16 -19.76 17.23
CA ASP A 131 22.35 -19.94 16.02
C ASP A 131 22.75 -18.96 14.92
N LEU A 132 23.44 -17.86 15.27
CA LEU A 132 23.86 -16.78 14.37
C LEU A 132 25.38 -16.79 14.09
N GLN A 133 26.12 -17.72 14.67
CA GLN A 133 27.53 -17.98 14.33
C GLN A 133 27.66 -18.57 12.92
N PRO A 134 28.86 -18.59 12.30
CA PRO A 134 29.07 -19.15 10.96
C PRO A 134 28.47 -20.55 10.73
N GLU A 135 28.50 -21.43 11.73
CA GLU A 135 27.93 -22.79 11.70
C GLU A 135 26.50 -22.89 12.25
N GLY A 136 25.92 -21.75 12.65
CA GLY A 136 24.58 -21.67 13.23
C GLY A 136 23.49 -21.79 12.16
N TYR A 137 22.37 -22.42 12.51
CA TYR A 137 21.32 -22.73 11.52
C TYR A 137 20.59 -21.48 10.98
N LEU A 138 20.59 -20.35 11.72
CA LEU A 138 20.00 -19.08 11.27
C LEU A 138 20.98 -18.22 10.47
N ARG A 139 22.27 -18.55 10.48
CA ARG A 139 23.30 -17.78 9.77
C ARG A 139 23.04 -17.71 8.27
N PRO A 140 22.73 -18.80 7.55
CA PRO A 140 22.45 -18.72 6.11
C PRO A 140 21.27 -17.79 5.81
N LEU A 141 20.23 -17.83 6.63
CA LEU A 141 19.05 -16.97 6.46
C LEU A 141 19.38 -15.49 6.68
N LEU A 142 20.22 -15.18 7.68
CA LEU A 142 20.71 -13.82 7.94
C LEU A 142 21.60 -13.30 6.80
N GLU A 143 22.54 -14.13 6.34
CA GLU A 143 23.42 -13.79 5.22
C GLU A 143 22.65 -13.55 3.94
N VAL A 144 21.60 -14.32 3.69
CA VAL A 144 20.72 -14.13 2.55
C VAL A 144 19.87 -12.86 2.66
N ALA A 145 19.48 -12.47 3.88
CA ALA A 145 18.75 -11.23 4.11
C ALA A 145 19.63 -9.97 3.87
N LEU A 146 20.91 -10.03 4.24
CA LEU A 146 21.83 -8.87 4.25
C LEU A 146 22.94 -8.88 3.20
N THR A 147 23.27 -10.03 2.62
CA THR A 147 24.57 -10.48 2.07
C THR A 147 25.56 -10.99 3.12
N LYS A 148 26.37 -11.99 2.73
CA LYS A 148 27.48 -12.50 3.54
C LYS A 148 28.45 -11.39 3.96
N GLU A 149 28.84 -10.54 3.01
CA GLU A 149 29.74 -9.40 3.27
C GLU A 149 29.16 -8.43 4.31
N SER A 150 27.89 -8.01 4.14
CA SER A 150 27.24 -7.10 5.09
C SER A 150 27.11 -7.75 6.49
N THR A 151 26.90 -9.05 6.53
CA THR A 151 26.79 -9.81 7.79
C THR A 151 28.13 -9.83 8.52
N GLU A 152 29.23 -10.14 7.83
CA GLU A 152 30.57 -10.09 8.45
C GLU A 152 30.96 -8.68 8.89
N GLN A 153 30.66 -7.67 8.07
CA GLN A 153 30.88 -6.26 8.43
C GLN A 153 30.10 -5.88 9.69
N MET A 154 28.85 -6.34 9.82
CA MET A 154 28.03 -6.10 11.01
C MET A 154 28.63 -6.78 12.24
N PHE A 155 28.98 -8.07 12.16
CA PHE A 155 29.58 -8.80 13.29
C PHE A 155 30.92 -8.18 13.70
N SER A 156 31.75 -7.77 12.73
CA SER A 156 33.00 -7.06 12.98
C SER A 156 32.76 -5.72 13.68
N LEU A 157 31.78 -4.93 13.23
CA LEU A 157 31.44 -3.64 13.84
C LEU A 157 30.96 -3.81 15.29
N LEU A 158 30.13 -4.82 15.56
CA LEU A 158 29.61 -5.10 16.90
C LEU A 158 30.69 -5.65 17.84
N GLY A 159 31.60 -6.48 17.33
CA GLY A 159 32.67 -7.09 18.12
C GLY A 159 33.91 -6.20 18.31
N SER A 160 34.02 -5.11 17.56
CA SER A 160 35.16 -4.20 17.66
C SER A 160 35.06 -3.34 18.92
N PRO A 161 36.03 -3.42 19.86
CA PRO A 161 36.00 -2.61 21.07
C PRO A 161 36.18 -1.13 20.73
N GLY A 162 35.72 -0.26 21.64
CA GLY A 162 35.95 1.16 21.60
C GLY A 162 34.68 2.00 21.53
N ARG A 163 34.78 3.21 22.10
CA ARG A 163 33.67 4.16 22.23
C ARG A 163 33.03 4.49 20.87
N GLU A 164 33.82 4.67 19.82
CA GLU A 164 33.32 5.02 18.48
C GLU A 164 32.36 3.94 17.94
N ASN A 165 32.76 2.67 17.98
CA ASN A 165 31.96 1.57 17.45
C ASN A 165 30.71 1.31 18.30
N ALA A 166 30.82 1.45 19.63
CA ALA A 166 29.67 1.37 20.52
C ALA A 166 28.62 2.44 20.18
N LEU A 167 29.04 3.70 19.99
CA LEU A 167 28.14 4.82 19.66
C LEU A 167 27.44 4.64 18.30
N LYS A 168 28.10 4.01 17.32
CA LYS A 168 27.48 3.67 16.02
C LYS A 168 26.30 2.69 16.15
N ASN A 169 26.24 1.90 17.22
CA ASN A 169 25.15 0.97 17.51
C ASN A 169 24.15 1.51 18.56
N LEU A 170 24.29 2.75 19.03
CA LEU A 170 23.49 3.27 20.13
C LEU A 170 22.62 4.47 19.72
N MET A 171 21.42 4.54 20.28
CA MET A 171 20.49 5.67 20.12
C MET A 171 19.79 6.03 21.43
N LEU A 172 19.51 7.32 21.65
CA LEU A 172 18.59 7.76 22.70
C LEU A 172 17.14 7.70 22.24
N MET A 173 16.30 6.93 22.94
CA MET A 173 14.87 6.80 22.59
C MET A 173 13.97 6.88 23.81
N GLU A 174 12.81 7.53 23.65
CA GLU A 174 11.72 7.46 24.63
C GLU A 174 11.04 6.08 24.62
N PRO A 175 10.34 5.67 25.70
CA PRO A 175 9.87 4.29 25.85
C PRO A 175 8.93 3.81 24.74
N SER A 176 7.99 4.65 24.31
CA SER A 176 7.03 4.33 23.25
C SER A 176 7.68 4.16 21.88
N ILE A 177 8.55 5.09 21.50
CA ILE A 177 9.30 5.03 20.24
C ILE A 177 10.27 3.85 20.23
N ARG A 178 10.93 3.57 21.36
CA ARG A 178 11.79 2.39 21.52
C ARG A 178 10.99 1.10 21.30
N HIS A 179 9.85 0.97 21.96
CA HIS A 179 8.97 -0.18 21.73
C HIS A 179 8.60 -0.31 20.26
N SER A 180 8.19 0.78 19.62
CA SER A 180 7.79 0.77 18.21
C SER A 180 8.92 0.40 17.25
N PHE A 181 10.12 0.95 17.46
CA PHE A 181 11.29 0.63 16.65
C PHE A 181 11.61 -0.86 16.76
N ARG A 182 11.72 -1.40 17.99
CA ARG A 182 12.06 -2.82 18.21
C ARG A 182 11.09 -3.81 17.58
N HIS A 183 9.81 -3.47 17.55
CA HIS A 183 8.77 -4.32 16.95
C HIS A 183 8.63 -4.10 15.43
N GLY A 184 9.56 -3.33 14.84
CA GLY A 184 9.65 -3.11 13.41
C GLY A 184 8.64 -2.13 12.84
N TYR A 185 7.91 -1.34 13.64
CA TYR A 185 6.80 -0.52 13.09
C TYR A 185 7.27 0.52 12.06
N PHE A 186 8.53 0.94 12.15
CA PHE A 186 9.16 1.78 11.14
C PHE A 186 10.65 1.48 11.04
N GLU A 187 11.21 1.78 9.88
CA GLU A 187 12.65 1.86 9.68
C GLU A 187 13.13 3.32 9.82
N ILE A 188 14.37 3.49 10.28
CA ILE A 188 15.09 4.76 10.18
C ILE A 188 16.02 4.64 8.97
N ILE A 189 15.76 5.43 7.94
CA ILE A 189 16.58 5.40 6.72
C ILE A 189 17.61 6.52 6.79
N LYS A 190 18.88 6.12 6.70
CA LYS A 190 20.04 7.00 6.53
C LYS A 190 20.53 6.86 5.09
N SER A 191 20.65 7.98 4.37
CA SER A 191 21.21 7.97 3.02
C SER A 191 22.65 7.42 3.02
N PRO A 192 23.01 6.50 2.10
CA PRO A 192 24.36 5.92 2.05
C PRO A 192 25.42 6.97 1.72
N TYR A 193 25.05 8.08 1.06
CA TYR A 193 25.93 9.22 0.76
C TYR A 193 26.37 10.00 2.02
N LEU A 194 25.87 9.65 3.21
CA LEU A 194 26.29 10.27 4.47
C LEU A 194 27.46 9.52 5.12
N GLU A 195 27.97 8.46 4.50
CA GLU A 195 29.10 7.65 4.98
C GLU A 195 30.08 7.32 3.84
N PRO A 196 31.38 7.11 4.13
CA PRO A 196 32.32 6.58 3.15
C PRO A 196 31.85 5.22 2.59
N PRO A 197 32.13 4.91 1.31
CA PRO A 197 32.90 5.69 0.33
C PRO A 197 32.05 6.72 -0.44
N TYR A 198 30.75 6.80 -0.16
CA TYR A 198 29.78 7.52 -1.00
C TYR A 198 29.61 9.00 -0.63
N LEU A 199 30.43 9.56 0.27
CA LEU A 199 30.39 10.98 0.63
C LEU A 199 30.53 11.87 -0.62
N PRO A 200 29.49 12.66 -0.98
CA PRO A 200 29.59 13.60 -2.10
C PRO A 200 30.56 14.73 -1.74
N THR A 201 31.34 15.19 -2.72
CA THR A 201 32.14 16.42 -2.57
C THR A 201 31.27 17.65 -2.37
N ASP A 202 30.06 17.65 -2.96
CA ASP A 202 29.03 18.70 -2.82
C ASP A 202 27.66 18.04 -2.60
N ALA A 203 27.37 17.66 -1.35
CA ALA A 203 26.11 16.97 -1.04
C ALA A 203 24.91 17.93 -1.20
N PRO A 204 23.85 17.56 -1.94
CA PRO A 204 22.63 18.35 -1.96
C PRO A 204 22.05 18.44 -0.55
N LYS A 205 21.85 19.67 -0.06
CA LYS A 205 21.24 19.97 1.24
C LYS A 205 19.75 19.65 1.19
N SER A 206 19.39 18.37 1.20
CA SER A 206 18.01 17.95 1.39
C SER A 206 17.50 18.50 2.72
N ARG A 207 16.22 18.91 2.76
CA ARG A 207 15.59 19.51 3.95
C ARG A 207 15.71 18.62 5.20
N ASN A 208 15.75 17.31 5.00
CA ASN A 208 15.84 16.30 6.05
C ASN A 208 17.27 15.80 6.31
N GLY A 209 18.28 16.36 5.62
CA GLY A 209 19.68 15.97 5.77
C GLY A 209 20.00 14.53 5.33
N GLY A 210 19.14 13.91 4.50
CA GLY A 210 19.29 12.53 4.06
C GLY A 210 18.76 11.49 5.06
N TRP A 211 17.92 11.90 6.01
CA TRP A 211 17.29 11.02 7.00
C TRP A 211 15.77 11.07 6.90
N TRP A 212 15.11 9.92 6.98
CA TRP A 212 13.65 9.87 7.08
C TRP A 212 13.20 8.60 7.77
N LEU A 213 11.95 8.59 8.21
CA LEU A 213 11.30 7.41 8.78
C LEU A 213 10.51 6.73 7.66
N GLN A 214 10.52 5.41 7.65
CA GLN A 214 9.70 4.64 6.73
C GLN A 214 8.75 3.77 7.56
N PRO A 215 7.47 4.16 7.70
CA PRO A 215 6.46 3.29 8.26
C PRO A 215 6.43 1.96 7.51
N ILE A 216 6.42 0.86 8.24
CA ILE A 216 6.22 -0.47 7.67
C ILE A 216 4.72 -0.75 7.73
N ALA A 217 4.15 -1.12 6.59
CA ALA A 217 2.71 -1.37 6.52
C ALA A 217 2.34 -2.54 7.45
N PRO A 218 1.25 -2.40 8.22
CA PRO A 218 0.14 -1.47 8.02
C PRO A 218 0.22 -0.22 8.90
N GLN A 219 0.07 0.94 8.28
CA GLN A 219 0.06 2.24 8.96
C GLN A 219 -1.09 2.41 9.95
N ALA A 220 -2.16 1.61 9.83
CA ALA A 220 -3.42 1.84 10.52
C ALA A 220 -3.36 1.66 12.05
N GLU A 221 -2.27 1.13 12.58
CA GLU A 221 -2.04 0.95 14.02
C GLU A 221 -0.78 1.63 14.53
N MET A 222 -0.14 2.44 13.68
CA MET A 222 0.98 3.25 14.11
C MET A 222 0.53 4.14 15.27
N PRO A 223 1.19 4.08 16.43
CA PRO A 223 0.96 5.07 17.46
C PRO A 223 1.11 6.45 16.82
N GLN A 224 0.23 7.41 17.12
CA GLN A 224 0.30 8.83 16.68
C GLN A 224 1.60 9.56 17.12
N ILE A 225 2.58 8.80 17.60
CA ILE A 225 3.84 9.23 18.18
C ILE A 225 4.88 9.45 17.07
N ILE A 226 4.72 8.83 15.89
CA ILE A 226 5.57 9.11 14.73
C ILE A 226 5.11 10.44 14.11
N PRO A 227 6.02 11.40 13.85
CA PRO A 227 5.67 12.69 13.27
C PRO A 227 4.90 12.52 11.96
N TYR A 228 3.85 13.34 11.76
CA TYR A 228 2.89 13.26 10.65
C TYR A 228 3.51 13.23 9.24
N ASN A 229 4.75 13.69 9.10
CA ASN A 229 5.47 13.80 7.83
C ASN A 229 6.49 12.66 7.60
N ASN A 230 6.58 11.67 8.48
CA ASN A 230 7.66 10.68 8.47
C ASN A 230 9.07 11.33 8.53
N GLU A 231 9.16 12.53 9.10
CA GLU A 231 10.38 13.29 9.29
C GLU A 231 10.84 13.16 10.74
N LEU A 232 12.16 13.21 10.97
CA LEU A 232 12.71 13.36 12.31
C LEU A 232 12.50 14.80 12.79
N TYR A 233 12.44 15.02 14.12
CA TYR A 233 12.26 16.36 14.68
C TYR A 233 13.32 17.39 14.25
N LYS A 234 14.53 16.89 13.94
CA LYS A 234 15.61 17.64 13.28
C LYS A 234 16.49 16.66 12.49
N ALA A 235 17.23 17.18 11.51
CA ALA A 235 18.27 16.40 10.86
C ALA A 235 19.34 15.98 11.89
N PRO A 236 19.66 14.69 12.03
CA PRO A 236 20.73 14.23 12.92
C PRO A 236 22.06 14.88 12.57
N SER A 237 22.76 15.38 13.59
CA SER A 237 24.08 15.98 13.47
C SER A 237 24.94 15.58 14.66
N THR A 238 26.25 15.68 14.51
CA THR A 238 27.23 15.37 15.56
C THR A 238 28.25 16.48 15.69
N ILE A 239 28.74 16.69 16.91
CA ILE A 239 29.79 17.68 17.23
C ILE A 239 31.11 17.27 16.57
N ASN A 240 31.40 15.96 16.53
CA ASN A 240 32.61 15.43 15.91
C ASN A 240 32.36 13.97 15.47
N PRO A 241 32.40 13.66 14.16
CA PRO A 241 32.15 12.31 13.65
C PRO A 241 33.07 11.22 14.21
N SER A 242 34.30 11.54 14.59
CA SER A 242 35.26 10.57 15.12
C SER A 242 35.04 10.26 16.60
N SER A 243 34.64 11.25 17.41
CA SER A 243 34.39 11.03 18.84
C SER A 243 32.94 10.71 19.17
N HIS A 244 31.98 11.20 18.37
CA HIS A 244 30.54 11.09 18.57
C HIS A 244 29.82 10.63 17.29
N PRO A 245 30.19 9.49 16.69
CA PRO A 245 29.58 9.06 15.44
C PRO A 245 28.06 8.91 15.57
N LEU A 246 27.36 9.26 14.49
CA LEU A 246 25.95 8.95 14.33
C LEU A 246 25.76 7.44 14.11
N PRO A 247 24.54 6.92 14.34
CA PRO A 247 24.18 5.54 14.00
C PRO A 247 24.67 5.11 12.63
N ALA A 248 25.28 3.93 12.55
CA ALA A 248 25.82 3.38 11.31
C ALA A 248 24.70 3.01 10.32
N HIS A 249 24.88 3.34 9.04
CA HIS A 249 23.93 2.98 7.98
C HIS A 249 23.67 1.48 7.95
N LEU A 250 24.73 0.67 8.06
CA LEU A 250 24.64 -0.79 8.04
C LEU A 250 23.70 -1.32 9.13
N LEU A 251 23.83 -0.86 10.38
CA LEU A 251 23.03 -1.35 11.50
C LEU A 251 21.56 -0.95 11.40
N LEU A 252 21.30 0.31 11.00
CA LEU A 252 19.93 0.78 10.76
C LEU A 252 19.26 -0.01 9.63
N LYS A 253 20.00 -0.26 8.54
CA LYS A 253 19.49 -1.03 7.42
C LYS A 253 19.27 -2.50 7.79
N THR A 254 20.17 -3.10 8.56
CA THR A 254 20.00 -4.44 9.09
C THR A 254 18.74 -4.53 9.93
N HIS A 255 18.56 -3.62 10.90
CA HIS A 255 17.38 -3.61 11.75
C HIS A 255 16.09 -3.54 10.92
N GLY A 256 16.02 -2.66 9.91
CA GLY A 256 14.88 -2.56 9.01
C GLY A 256 14.51 -3.91 8.38
N ILE A 257 15.48 -4.55 7.72
CA ILE A 257 15.29 -5.84 7.05
C ILE A 257 14.86 -6.95 8.02
N VAL A 258 15.59 -7.11 9.14
CA VAL A 258 15.35 -8.23 10.07
C VAL A 258 14.15 -8.03 10.99
N SER A 259 13.61 -6.82 11.09
CA SER A 259 12.42 -6.55 11.91
C SER A 259 11.10 -6.77 11.16
N HIS A 260 11.11 -6.81 9.82
CA HIS A 260 9.92 -7.05 9.00
C HIS A 260 9.05 -8.25 9.42
N PRO A 261 9.61 -9.44 9.71
CA PRO A 261 8.80 -10.59 10.14
C PRO A 261 8.10 -10.41 11.49
N LEU A 262 8.47 -9.44 12.33
CA LEU A 262 7.77 -9.20 13.60
C LEU A 262 6.33 -8.72 13.37
N HIS A 263 6.08 -8.08 12.23
CA HIS A 263 4.74 -7.63 11.87
C HIS A 263 3.78 -8.78 11.63
N THR A 264 4.27 -9.88 11.07
CA THR A 264 3.42 -11.04 10.76
C THR A 264 2.91 -11.66 12.06
N ILE A 265 3.73 -11.68 13.12
CA ILE A 265 3.34 -12.16 14.45
C ILE A 265 2.15 -11.36 15.00
N ARG A 266 2.25 -10.02 14.96
CA ARG A 266 1.17 -9.13 15.42
C ARG A 266 -0.09 -9.31 14.59
N ILE A 267 0.03 -9.44 13.27
CA ILE A 267 -1.10 -9.65 12.38
C ILE A 267 -1.77 -11.00 12.66
N GLU A 268 -0.99 -12.07 12.86
CA GLU A 268 -1.51 -13.37 13.26
C GLU A 268 -2.29 -13.30 14.58
N GLU A 269 -1.79 -12.55 15.57
CA GLU A 269 -2.50 -12.31 16.83
C GLU A 269 -3.82 -11.57 16.61
N GLN A 270 -3.86 -10.58 15.71
CA GLN A 270 -5.08 -9.85 15.37
C GLN A 270 -6.11 -10.71 14.65
N ILE A 271 -5.66 -11.57 13.71
CA ILE A 271 -6.53 -12.52 13.03
C ILE A 271 -7.14 -13.48 14.06
N LYS A 272 -6.33 -14.00 14.99
CA LYS A 272 -6.79 -14.86 16.10
C LYS A 272 -7.78 -14.15 17.03
N ALA A 273 -7.57 -12.85 17.29
CA ALA A 273 -8.47 -12.03 18.10
C ALA A 273 -9.78 -11.66 17.38
N GLY A 274 -9.84 -11.84 16.05
CA GLY A 274 -10.99 -11.48 15.22
C GLY A 274 -11.03 -9.99 14.83
N TRP A 275 -12.12 -9.59 14.19
CA TRP A 275 -12.28 -8.19 13.79
C TRP A 275 -12.63 -7.30 14.99
N PRO A 276 -11.97 -6.14 15.13
CA PRO A 276 -12.34 -5.19 16.16
C PRO A 276 -13.77 -4.71 15.96
N ILE A 277 -14.49 -4.49 17.06
CA ILE A 277 -15.79 -3.83 17.05
C ILE A 277 -15.52 -2.33 16.88
N GLU A 278 -15.61 -1.84 15.65
CA GLU A 278 -15.58 -0.39 15.41
C GLU A 278 -16.93 0.22 15.80
N PRO A 279 -16.96 1.33 16.57
CA PRO A 279 -18.19 2.03 16.86
C PRO A 279 -18.79 2.56 15.56
N GLU A 280 -20.08 2.32 15.34
CA GLU A 280 -20.76 2.87 14.16
C GLU A 280 -20.60 4.40 14.16
N PRO A 281 -20.17 4.99 13.02
CA PRO A 281 -20.09 6.43 12.92
C PRO A 281 -21.48 7.02 13.21
N LYS A 282 -21.52 8.13 13.95
CA LYS A 282 -22.76 8.91 14.12
C LYS A 282 -23.16 9.47 12.77
N GLU A 283 -23.97 8.74 12.01
CA GLU A 283 -24.41 9.14 10.69
C GLU A 283 -25.67 10.01 10.77
N LEU A 284 -25.79 10.91 9.81
CA LEU A 284 -27.03 11.65 9.60
C LEU A 284 -28.11 10.66 9.16
N ASN A 285 -29.18 10.53 9.96
CA ASN A 285 -30.31 9.66 9.64
C ASN A 285 -31.03 10.13 8.36
N TRP A 286 -31.93 9.30 7.83
CA TRP A 286 -32.67 9.61 6.60
C TRP A 286 -33.37 10.97 6.64
N PHE A 287 -34.01 11.32 7.76
CA PHE A 287 -34.69 12.60 7.93
C PHE A 287 -33.71 13.78 7.86
N GLY A 288 -32.59 13.69 8.57
CA GLY A 288 -31.54 14.71 8.56
C GLY A 288 -30.92 14.89 7.17
N ARG A 289 -30.68 13.79 6.44
CA ARG A 289 -30.19 13.85 5.05
C ARG A 289 -31.17 14.57 4.15
N ARG A 290 -32.46 14.23 4.25
CA ARG A 290 -33.50 14.84 3.42
C ARG A 290 -33.70 16.33 3.74
N LEU A 291 -33.63 16.69 5.02
CA LEU A 291 -33.67 18.09 5.46
C LEU A 291 -32.48 18.87 4.89
N LEU A 292 -31.27 18.33 5.00
CA LEU A 292 -30.06 18.97 4.48
C LEU A 292 -30.10 19.13 2.95
N GLN A 293 -30.53 18.09 2.23
CA GLN A 293 -30.77 18.17 0.78
C GLN A 293 -31.72 19.32 0.43
N ASN A 294 -32.89 19.38 1.08
CA ASN A 294 -33.89 20.41 0.80
C ASN A 294 -33.38 21.82 1.14
N LEU A 295 -32.63 21.99 2.25
CA LEU A 295 -32.04 23.27 2.61
C LEU A 295 -31.02 23.74 1.57
N LEU A 296 -30.15 22.84 1.09
CA LEU A 296 -29.12 23.18 0.10
C LEU A 296 -29.73 23.50 -1.27
N LEU A 297 -30.81 22.84 -1.67
CA LEU A 297 -31.52 23.13 -2.93
C LEU A 297 -32.07 24.56 -3.02
N VAL A 298 -32.40 25.18 -1.88
CA VAL A 298 -32.90 26.57 -1.82
C VAL A 298 -31.75 27.59 -1.94
N ILE A 299 -30.51 27.18 -1.70
CA ILE A 299 -29.34 28.07 -1.71
C ILE A 299 -28.79 28.19 -3.15
N PRO A 300 -28.64 29.41 -3.69
CA PRO A 300 -28.06 29.61 -5.02
C PRO A 300 -26.64 29.03 -5.15
N ASN A 301 -26.29 28.54 -6.35
CA ASN A 301 -25.01 27.88 -6.61
C ASN A 301 -23.80 28.70 -6.16
N PHE A 302 -23.78 30.01 -6.42
CA PHE A 302 -22.66 30.87 -6.03
C PHE A 302 -22.43 30.89 -4.51
N ALA A 303 -23.51 30.83 -3.72
CA ALA A 303 -23.43 30.81 -2.27
C ALA A 303 -23.01 29.42 -1.75
N ARG A 304 -23.50 28.33 -2.37
CA ARG A 304 -23.07 26.96 -2.06
C ARG A 304 -21.57 26.75 -2.34
N ILE A 305 -21.07 27.26 -3.46
CA ILE A 305 -19.62 27.21 -3.79
C ILE A 305 -18.81 27.90 -2.69
N ARG A 306 -19.18 29.13 -2.30
CA ARG A 306 -18.49 29.87 -1.24
C ARG A 306 -18.55 29.16 0.11
N LEU A 307 -19.70 28.53 0.43
CA LEU A 307 -19.87 27.72 1.63
C LEU A 307 -18.91 26.52 1.63
N TYR A 308 -18.85 25.76 0.54
CA TYR A 308 -17.97 24.59 0.45
C TYR A 308 -16.49 24.97 0.45
N GLU A 309 -16.10 26.06 -0.20
CA GLU A 309 -14.73 26.60 -0.10
C GLU A 309 -14.37 26.98 1.34
N PHE A 310 -15.31 27.58 2.08
CA PHE A 310 -15.12 27.92 3.48
C PHE A 310 -14.97 26.66 4.34
N ILE A 311 -15.89 25.71 4.22
CA ILE A 311 -15.83 24.42 4.94
C ILE A 311 -14.50 23.72 4.66
N TYR A 312 -14.06 23.68 3.41
CA TYR A 312 -12.80 23.05 3.02
C TYR A 312 -11.59 23.65 3.76
N LYS A 313 -11.49 24.99 3.83
CA LYS A 313 -10.43 25.70 4.57
C LYS A 313 -10.51 25.49 6.07
N VAL A 314 -11.72 25.48 6.63
CA VAL A 314 -11.96 25.23 8.05
C VAL A 314 -11.51 23.83 8.42
N VAL A 315 -11.87 22.81 7.64
CA VAL A 315 -11.42 21.43 7.90
C VAL A 315 -9.90 21.33 7.88
N GLU A 316 -9.22 21.93 6.90
CA GLU A 316 -7.75 21.91 6.84
C GLU A 316 -7.08 22.64 8.01
N TYR A 317 -7.75 23.65 8.59
CA TYR A 317 -7.27 24.36 9.76
C TYR A 317 -7.43 23.53 11.04
N TRP A 318 -8.61 22.91 11.25
CA TRP A 318 -8.92 22.14 12.45
C TRP A 318 -8.30 20.75 12.45
N ASP A 319 -8.16 20.15 11.26
CA ASP A 319 -7.54 18.85 11.06
C ASP A 319 -6.48 18.92 9.96
N PRO A 320 -5.23 19.31 10.32
CA PRO A 320 -4.12 19.40 9.38
C PRO A 320 -3.80 18.08 8.68
N SER A 321 -4.24 16.93 9.22
CA SER A 321 -4.04 15.63 8.59
C SER A 321 -4.74 15.49 7.24
N GLN A 322 -5.84 16.22 7.07
CA GLN A 322 -6.62 16.20 5.85
C GLN A 322 -6.11 17.21 4.82
N LYS A 323 -5.07 17.99 5.12
CA LYS A 323 -4.53 19.02 4.23
C LYS A 323 -4.03 18.41 2.91
N GLY A 324 -4.42 19.02 1.78
CA GLY A 324 -4.04 18.54 0.45
C GLY A 324 -4.88 17.37 -0.09
N SER A 325 -5.65 16.67 0.77
CA SER A 325 -6.64 15.68 0.30
C SER A 325 -7.79 16.36 -0.44
N HIS A 326 -8.20 15.81 -1.59
CA HIS A 326 -9.41 16.23 -2.32
C HIS A 326 -10.71 15.83 -1.61
N VAL A 327 -10.63 14.92 -0.64
CA VAL A 327 -11.76 14.41 0.13
C VAL A 327 -11.63 14.89 1.57
N LYS A 328 -12.65 15.56 2.09
CA LYS A 328 -12.72 16.04 3.47
C LYS A 328 -13.79 15.27 4.25
N PHE A 329 -13.41 14.68 5.36
CA PHE A 329 -14.34 14.07 6.32
C PHE A 329 -14.91 15.15 7.22
N LEU A 330 -16.23 15.22 7.25
CA LEU A 330 -17.01 16.16 8.03
C LEU A 330 -17.71 15.43 9.19
N PRO A 331 -18.15 16.16 10.23
CA PRO A 331 -19.01 15.60 11.27
C PRO A 331 -20.27 14.94 10.70
N LEU A 332 -20.89 14.06 11.50
CA LEU A 332 -22.15 13.37 11.16
C LEU A 332 -22.05 12.38 9.99
N GLY A 333 -20.86 11.82 9.75
CA GLY A 333 -20.64 10.86 8.68
C GLY A 333 -20.75 11.48 7.29
N LEU A 334 -20.42 12.76 7.15
CA LEU A 334 -20.48 13.48 5.88
C LEU A 334 -19.09 13.57 5.23
N VAL A 335 -19.06 13.65 3.91
CA VAL A 335 -17.85 13.78 3.11
C VAL A 335 -18.05 14.88 2.07
N LEU A 336 -17.11 15.81 2.02
CA LEU A 336 -17.04 16.83 0.97
C LEU A 336 -15.86 16.50 0.06
N LYS A 337 -16.15 16.05 -1.16
CA LYS A 337 -15.16 15.81 -2.22
C LYS A 337 -15.10 17.04 -3.12
N LYS A 338 -13.88 17.54 -3.38
CA LYS A 338 -13.61 18.50 -4.45
C LYS A 338 -13.25 17.71 -5.70
N GLY A 339 -14.24 17.52 -6.57
CA GLY A 339 -14.12 16.74 -7.79
C GLY A 339 -13.38 17.49 -8.91
N ARG A 340 -13.00 16.71 -9.92
CA ARG A 340 -12.35 17.18 -11.16
C ARG A 340 -13.38 17.22 -12.30
N GLU A 341 -12.98 16.86 -13.52
CA GLU A 341 -13.77 16.95 -14.75
C GLU A 341 -15.05 16.10 -14.72
N ASN A 342 -15.10 15.03 -13.93
CA ASN A 342 -16.21 14.08 -13.90
C ASN A 342 -17.17 14.26 -12.72
N THR A 343 -17.13 15.42 -12.04
CA THR A 343 -17.94 15.66 -10.83
C THR A 343 -19.44 15.46 -11.06
N GLU A 344 -19.95 15.91 -12.20
CA GLU A 344 -21.38 15.77 -12.54
C GLU A 344 -21.75 14.30 -12.83
N ASN A 345 -20.88 13.59 -13.55
CA ASN A 345 -21.06 12.15 -13.81
C ASN A 345 -21.06 11.35 -12.51
N GLU A 346 -20.14 11.64 -11.58
CA GLU A 346 -20.09 11.00 -10.26
C GLU A 346 -21.40 11.19 -9.48
N ALA A 347 -21.92 12.42 -9.42
CA ALA A 347 -23.17 12.70 -8.70
C ALA A 347 -24.37 11.91 -9.28
N ASN A 348 -24.47 11.85 -10.61
CA ASN A 348 -25.51 11.06 -11.28
C ASN A 348 -25.31 9.55 -11.06
N ALA A 349 -24.07 9.07 -11.09
CA ALA A 349 -23.75 7.67 -10.81
C ALA A 349 -24.15 7.26 -9.39
N LEU A 350 -23.90 8.11 -8.39
CA LEU A 350 -24.34 7.87 -7.01
C LEU A 350 -25.88 7.80 -6.90
N THR A 351 -26.59 8.62 -7.67
CA THR A 351 -28.07 8.61 -7.71
C THR A 351 -28.61 7.31 -8.32
N LEU A 352 -27.97 6.79 -9.38
CA LEU A 352 -28.30 5.48 -9.94
C LEU A 352 -27.94 4.36 -8.96
N ALA A 353 -26.76 4.43 -8.33
CA ALA A 353 -26.32 3.42 -7.38
C ALA A 353 -27.29 3.28 -6.20
N GLU A 354 -27.82 4.36 -5.65
CA GLU A 354 -28.81 4.33 -4.56
C GLU A 354 -30.09 3.57 -4.91
N GLN A 355 -30.45 3.47 -6.20
CA GLN A 355 -31.67 2.80 -6.66
C GLN A 355 -31.49 1.31 -6.92
N TYR A 356 -30.31 0.89 -7.38
CA TYR A 356 -30.10 -0.46 -7.93
C TYR A 356 -29.14 -1.32 -7.10
N ILE A 357 -28.30 -0.70 -6.27
CA ILE A 357 -27.22 -1.38 -5.54
C ILE A 357 -27.62 -1.60 -4.08
N SER A 358 -27.44 -2.82 -3.59
CA SER A 358 -27.80 -3.18 -2.21
C SER A 358 -26.70 -2.89 -1.20
N ILE A 359 -25.44 -3.01 -1.62
CA ILE A 359 -24.29 -2.68 -0.78
C ILE A 359 -24.19 -1.16 -0.56
N SER A 360 -23.60 -0.73 0.57
CA SER A 360 -23.50 0.69 0.88
C SER A 360 -22.69 1.45 -0.17
N THR A 361 -23.28 2.50 -0.72
CA THR A 361 -22.61 3.49 -1.57
C THR A 361 -22.73 4.87 -0.93
N PRO A 362 -21.84 5.83 -1.25
CA PRO A 362 -22.02 7.20 -0.82
C PRO A 362 -23.38 7.73 -1.28
N ARG A 363 -24.19 8.24 -0.36
CA ARG A 363 -25.47 8.85 -0.72
C ARG A 363 -25.26 10.30 -1.03
N LEU A 364 -25.68 10.71 -2.22
CA LEU A 364 -25.58 12.10 -2.65
C LEU A 364 -26.46 12.99 -1.77
N ILE A 365 -25.88 14.07 -1.24
CA ILE A 365 -26.61 15.12 -0.52
C ILE A 365 -26.69 16.36 -1.40
N ASP A 366 -25.57 16.74 -2.00
CA ASP A 366 -25.53 17.88 -2.91
C ASP A 366 -24.37 17.80 -3.89
N SER A 367 -24.54 18.41 -5.05
CA SER A 367 -23.45 18.65 -6.00
C SER A 367 -23.55 20.05 -6.58
N VAL A 368 -22.40 20.70 -6.78
CA VAL A 368 -22.32 22.02 -7.42
C VAL A 368 -21.08 22.15 -8.27
N MET A 369 -21.26 22.59 -9.51
CA MET A 369 -20.17 22.82 -10.45
C MET A 369 -19.63 24.25 -10.28
N ILE A 370 -18.31 24.38 -10.14
CA ILE A 370 -17.62 25.68 -10.18
C ILE A 370 -17.42 26.07 -11.65
N ASN A 371 -17.00 25.12 -12.46
CA ASN A 371 -16.83 25.23 -13.91
C ASN A 371 -16.89 23.82 -14.54
N LYS A 372 -16.56 23.69 -15.82
CA LYS A 372 -16.60 22.40 -16.54
C LYS A 372 -15.62 21.34 -16.00
N THR A 373 -14.59 21.74 -15.25
CA THR A 373 -13.49 20.86 -14.83
C THR A 373 -13.37 20.72 -13.31
N SER A 374 -14.24 21.36 -12.55
CA SER A 374 -14.21 21.29 -11.08
C SER A 374 -15.58 21.57 -10.46
N GLY A 375 -15.87 20.83 -9.40
CA GLY A 375 -17.04 21.04 -8.56
C GLY A 375 -16.85 20.44 -7.17
N PHE A 376 -17.91 20.52 -6.38
CA PHE A 376 -18.00 19.89 -5.08
C PHE A 376 -19.13 18.85 -5.07
N ILE A 377 -18.88 17.74 -4.37
CA ILE A 377 -19.87 16.71 -4.04
C ILE A 377 -19.91 16.58 -2.53
N LEU A 378 -21.08 16.80 -1.95
CA LEU A 378 -21.39 16.50 -0.57
C LEU A 378 -22.16 15.18 -0.53
N MET A 379 -21.64 14.21 0.21
CA MET A 379 -22.20 12.85 0.29
C MET A 379 -22.00 12.23 1.67
N THR A 380 -22.58 11.07 1.92
CA THR A 380 -22.32 10.29 3.13
C THR A 380 -21.02 9.50 3.03
N LYS A 381 -20.36 9.30 4.17
CA LYS A 381 -19.23 8.38 4.33
C LYS A 381 -19.73 6.94 4.20
N VAL A 382 -18.91 6.08 3.61
CA VAL A 382 -19.11 4.62 3.65
C VAL A 382 -18.39 4.04 4.87
N ALA A 383 -19.06 3.12 5.58
CA ALA A 383 -18.50 2.45 6.74
C ALA A 383 -17.41 1.43 6.37
N GLY A 384 -16.46 1.23 7.29
CA GLY A 384 -15.34 0.32 7.14
C GLY A 384 -14.04 0.99 6.71
N ARG A 385 -13.09 0.17 6.29
CA ARG A 385 -11.77 0.59 5.80
C ARG A 385 -11.57 0.12 4.37
N SER A 386 -10.77 0.84 3.59
CA SER A 386 -10.43 0.38 2.24
C SER A 386 -9.69 -0.97 2.32
N LEU A 387 -10.02 -1.89 1.41
CA LEU A 387 -9.42 -3.22 1.36
C LEU A 387 -7.90 -3.13 1.23
N SER A 388 -7.38 -2.19 0.44
CA SER A 388 -5.94 -1.96 0.32
C SER A 388 -5.24 -1.64 1.65
N SER A 389 -5.92 -0.91 2.56
CA SER A 389 -5.35 -0.54 3.86
C SER A 389 -5.30 -1.70 4.86
N ILE A 390 -6.14 -2.72 4.66
CA ILE A 390 -6.27 -3.87 5.55
C ILE A 390 -5.83 -5.19 4.91
N LEU A 391 -5.36 -5.18 3.65
CA LEU A 391 -5.05 -6.38 2.87
C LEU A 391 -4.10 -7.32 3.61
N HIS A 392 -3.13 -6.76 4.33
CA HIS A 392 -2.14 -7.47 5.14
C HIS A 392 -2.71 -8.46 6.17
N ARG A 393 -3.94 -8.24 6.65
CA ARG A 393 -4.59 -9.08 7.68
C ARG A 393 -5.79 -9.86 7.16
N ILE A 394 -6.18 -9.64 5.90
CA ILE A 394 -7.29 -10.34 5.27
C ILE A 394 -6.85 -11.77 4.99
N THR A 395 -7.63 -12.76 5.40
CA THR A 395 -7.34 -14.16 5.08
C THR A 395 -7.73 -14.50 3.64
N TRP A 396 -7.28 -15.64 3.11
CA TRP A 396 -7.67 -16.07 1.77
C TRP A 396 -9.18 -16.32 1.68
N GLU A 397 -9.78 -16.90 2.72
CA GLU A 397 -11.21 -17.19 2.81
C GLU A 397 -12.03 -15.90 2.85
N GLU A 398 -11.58 -14.90 3.60
CA GLU A 398 -12.21 -13.57 3.64
C GLU A 398 -12.09 -12.87 2.28
N LEU A 399 -10.92 -12.93 1.64
CA LEU A 399 -10.71 -12.33 0.33
C LEU A 399 -11.58 -12.99 -0.75
N GLU A 400 -11.71 -14.32 -0.72
CA GLU A 400 -12.60 -15.08 -1.61
C GLU A 400 -14.07 -14.69 -1.37
N GLN A 401 -14.47 -14.55 -0.10
CA GLN A 401 -15.82 -14.10 0.25
C GLN A 401 -16.10 -12.67 -0.19
N ILE A 402 -15.13 -11.76 -0.06
CA ILE A 402 -15.22 -10.40 -0.59
C ILE A 402 -15.34 -10.43 -2.12
N GLY A 403 -14.62 -11.34 -2.80
CA GLY A 403 -14.77 -11.56 -4.24
C GLY A 403 -16.18 -12.04 -4.64
N LYS A 404 -16.77 -12.95 -3.87
CA LYS A 404 -18.18 -13.37 -4.06
C LYS A 404 -19.17 -12.22 -3.83
N ASP A 405 -18.93 -11.40 -2.80
CA ASP A 405 -19.74 -10.20 -2.55
C ASP A 405 -19.61 -9.19 -3.72
N LEU A 406 -18.40 -9.06 -4.28
CA LEU A 406 -18.13 -8.23 -5.46
C LEU A 406 -18.83 -8.77 -6.72
N ALA A 407 -18.90 -10.09 -6.91
CA ALA A 407 -19.66 -10.70 -8.02
C ALA A 407 -21.15 -10.32 -7.96
N ASN A 408 -21.73 -10.32 -6.76
CA ASN A 408 -23.11 -9.90 -6.55
C ASN A 408 -23.29 -8.41 -6.88
N PHE A 409 -22.37 -7.57 -6.41
CA PHE A 409 -22.36 -6.14 -6.74
C PHE A 409 -22.27 -5.89 -8.26
N VAL A 410 -21.39 -6.60 -8.97
CA VAL A 410 -21.28 -6.50 -10.44
C VAL A 410 -22.58 -6.96 -11.11
N THR A 411 -23.24 -7.99 -10.59
CA THR A 411 -24.55 -8.43 -11.09
C THR A 411 -25.63 -7.36 -10.90
N GLU A 412 -25.60 -6.62 -9.79
CA GLU A 412 -26.51 -5.49 -9.56
C GLU A 412 -26.22 -4.32 -10.50
N LEU A 413 -24.95 -3.97 -10.72
CA LEU A 413 -24.55 -2.96 -11.71
C LEU A 413 -25.13 -3.27 -13.10
N ARG A 414 -25.06 -4.54 -13.52
CA ARG A 414 -25.57 -5.00 -14.82
C ARG A 414 -27.09 -4.85 -15.00
N ARG A 415 -27.85 -4.59 -13.92
CA ARG A 415 -29.30 -4.36 -13.96
C ARG A 415 -29.68 -2.90 -14.22
N ILE A 416 -28.73 -1.97 -14.09
CA ILE A 416 -28.97 -0.54 -14.33
C ILE A 416 -29.23 -0.34 -15.83
N PRO A 417 -30.41 0.18 -16.23
CA PRO A 417 -30.77 0.31 -17.63
C PRO A 417 -30.05 1.51 -18.28
N ASN A 418 -29.57 1.32 -19.51
CA ASN A 418 -29.11 2.45 -20.34
C ASN A 418 -30.31 3.15 -20.97
N THR A 419 -30.56 4.39 -20.56
CA THR A 419 -31.65 5.23 -21.09
C THR A 419 -31.20 6.18 -22.19
N SER A 420 -29.93 6.12 -22.60
CA SER A 420 -29.36 7.01 -23.61
C SER A 420 -29.53 6.45 -25.03
N ASN A 421 -29.32 7.31 -26.04
CA ASN A 421 -29.33 6.92 -27.45
C ASN A 421 -28.03 6.25 -27.92
N TYR A 422 -27.06 6.09 -27.01
CA TYR A 422 -25.74 5.53 -27.30
C TYR A 422 -25.55 4.25 -26.51
N LEU A 423 -24.89 3.27 -27.13
CA LEU A 423 -24.64 1.99 -26.47
C LEU A 423 -23.60 2.17 -25.35
N ILE A 424 -22.52 2.89 -25.63
CA ILE A 424 -21.43 3.18 -24.68
C ILE A 424 -21.43 4.69 -24.42
N ALA A 425 -21.72 5.06 -23.17
CA ALA A 425 -21.88 6.44 -22.74
C ALA A 425 -21.71 6.59 -21.23
N ASP A 426 -21.49 7.81 -20.77
CA ASP A 426 -21.55 8.16 -19.34
C ASP A 426 -22.99 8.09 -18.80
N THR A 427 -23.20 8.46 -17.53
CA THR A 427 -24.52 8.45 -16.88
C THR A 427 -25.56 9.37 -17.52
N GLN A 428 -25.13 10.35 -18.33
CA GLN A 428 -25.96 11.35 -18.99
C GLN A 428 -26.09 11.12 -20.50
N GLY A 429 -25.52 10.04 -21.04
CA GLY A 429 -25.50 9.76 -22.47
C GLY A 429 -24.37 10.46 -23.24
N GLY A 430 -23.42 11.06 -22.53
CA GLY A 430 -22.23 11.73 -23.05
C GLY A 430 -21.00 10.81 -23.17
N PRO A 431 -19.82 11.38 -23.52
CA PRO A 431 -18.58 10.65 -23.64
C PRO A 431 -18.15 9.97 -22.33
N VAL A 432 -17.65 8.74 -22.40
CA VAL A 432 -17.16 8.03 -21.21
C VAL A 432 -15.80 8.56 -20.75
N SER A 433 -15.59 8.56 -19.43
CA SER A 433 -14.31 8.82 -18.78
C SER A 433 -13.71 7.54 -18.21
N ASP A 434 -12.38 7.53 -18.12
CA ASP A 434 -11.59 6.49 -17.45
C ASP A 434 -10.18 7.02 -17.20
N HIS A 435 -9.51 6.59 -16.12
CA HIS A 435 -8.10 6.95 -15.88
C HIS A 435 -7.16 6.49 -17.00
N ARG A 436 -7.51 5.41 -17.73
CA ARG A 436 -6.82 4.97 -18.95
C ARG A 436 -6.78 6.08 -20.02
N PHE A 437 -7.74 6.99 -20.04
CA PHE A 437 -7.89 7.96 -21.11
C PHE A 437 -7.03 9.22 -20.91
N PHE A 438 -6.22 9.30 -19.85
CA PHE A 438 -5.30 10.42 -19.58
C PHE A 438 -5.99 11.79 -19.64
N TYR A 439 -7.05 11.98 -18.83
CA TYR A 439 -7.84 13.22 -18.78
C TYR A 439 -8.61 13.55 -20.07
N GLN A 440 -8.74 12.57 -20.98
CA GLN A 440 -9.66 12.66 -22.11
C GLN A 440 -10.94 11.89 -21.83
N THR A 441 -11.99 12.24 -22.56
CA THR A 441 -13.23 11.46 -22.63
C THR A 441 -13.37 10.85 -24.01
N TRP A 442 -13.91 9.64 -24.12
CA TRP A 442 -14.07 8.93 -25.39
C TRP A 442 -15.56 8.76 -25.74
N GLY A 443 -15.89 8.87 -27.02
CA GLY A 443 -17.26 8.66 -27.50
C GLY A 443 -18.17 9.88 -27.32
N PRO A 444 -19.49 9.69 -27.05
CA PRO A 444 -20.17 8.41 -26.85
C PRO A 444 -20.19 7.55 -28.13
N PHE A 445 -20.41 6.23 -28.00
CA PHE A 445 -20.38 5.30 -29.12
C PHE A 445 -21.71 4.56 -29.32
N LYS A 446 -22.10 4.37 -30.58
CA LYS A 446 -23.28 3.57 -30.96
C LYS A 446 -22.99 2.06 -31.02
N THR A 447 -21.72 1.66 -31.15
CA THR A 447 -21.30 0.28 -31.30
C THR A 447 -20.08 -0.03 -30.44
N VAL A 448 -19.94 -1.29 -30.02
CA VAL A 448 -18.73 -1.77 -29.34
C VAL A 448 -17.51 -1.63 -30.26
N SER A 449 -17.65 -1.92 -31.55
CA SER A 449 -16.57 -1.79 -32.52
C SER A 449 -15.97 -0.38 -32.58
N GLY A 450 -16.78 0.68 -32.47
CA GLY A 450 -16.28 2.06 -32.47
C GLY A 450 -15.45 2.38 -31.22
N PHE A 451 -15.82 1.80 -30.07
CA PHE A 451 -15.03 1.88 -28.85
C PHE A 451 -13.72 1.10 -28.99
N THR A 452 -13.76 -0.13 -29.52
CA THR A 452 -12.56 -0.94 -29.76
C THR A 452 -11.60 -0.30 -30.77
N ASP A 453 -12.12 0.32 -31.82
CA ASP A 453 -11.32 1.05 -32.82
C ASP A 453 -10.55 2.22 -32.17
N ARG A 454 -11.20 2.92 -31.23
CA ARG A 454 -10.56 3.98 -30.44
C ARG A 454 -9.51 3.40 -29.49
N LEU A 455 -9.83 2.29 -28.80
CA LEU A 455 -8.91 1.60 -27.89
C LEU A 455 -7.62 1.13 -28.60
N LEU A 456 -7.72 0.71 -29.87
CA LEU A 456 -6.60 0.20 -30.66
C LEU A 456 -5.91 1.25 -31.53
N GLN A 457 -6.21 2.53 -31.35
CA GLN A 457 -5.73 3.59 -32.24
C GLN A 457 -4.20 3.61 -32.40
N ASP A 458 -3.45 3.25 -31.35
CA ASP A 458 -1.99 3.29 -31.32
C ASP A 458 -1.33 1.96 -31.71
N VAL A 459 -2.11 0.88 -31.93
CA VAL A 459 -1.59 -0.48 -32.22
C VAL A 459 -2.20 -1.10 -33.48
N LYS A 460 -2.69 -0.28 -34.42
CA LYS A 460 -3.47 -0.71 -35.59
C LYS A 460 -2.82 -1.81 -36.45
N GLY A 461 -1.49 -1.88 -36.50
CA GLY A 461 -0.77 -2.88 -37.30
C GLY A 461 -0.89 -4.34 -36.81
N ALA A 462 -1.47 -4.57 -35.63
CA ALA A 462 -1.63 -5.89 -35.03
C ALA A 462 -3.11 -6.26 -34.74
N ARG A 463 -4.07 -5.47 -35.25
CA ARG A 463 -5.51 -5.60 -34.96
C ARG A 463 -6.04 -7.03 -35.18
N ASP A 464 -5.67 -7.64 -36.31
CA ASP A 464 -6.23 -8.93 -36.75
C ASP A 464 -5.45 -10.14 -36.21
N LYS A 465 -4.56 -9.92 -35.23
CA LYS A 465 -3.76 -10.97 -34.61
C LYS A 465 -4.01 -11.06 -33.11
N PRO A 466 -4.00 -12.26 -32.52
CA PRO A 466 -3.99 -12.41 -31.07
C PRO A 466 -2.81 -11.64 -30.43
N PRO A 467 -3.02 -11.03 -29.26
CA PRO A 467 -4.26 -11.06 -28.47
C PRO A 467 -5.30 -9.98 -28.85
N LEU A 468 -5.01 -9.07 -29.79
CA LEU A 468 -5.91 -7.95 -30.11
C LEU A 468 -7.19 -8.37 -30.86
N SER A 469 -7.10 -9.43 -31.67
CA SER A 469 -8.23 -9.92 -32.46
C SER A 469 -9.39 -10.41 -31.58
N PHE A 470 -9.11 -10.88 -30.36
CA PHE A 470 -10.10 -11.30 -29.38
C PHE A 470 -11.13 -10.21 -29.04
N LEU A 471 -10.74 -8.93 -29.12
CA LEU A 471 -11.62 -7.79 -28.87
C LEU A 471 -12.69 -7.60 -29.98
N TYR A 472 -12.53 -8.23 -31.14
CA TYR A 472 -13.52 -8.22 -32.24
C TYR A 472 -14.18 -9.58 -32.47
N GLU A 473 -13.46 -10.67 -32.23
CA GLU A 473 -13.97 -12.03 -32.41
C GLU A 473 -15.08 -12.36 -31.41
N LYS A 474 -14.97 -11.85 -30.18
CA LYS A 474 -15.97 -12.04 -29.14
C LYS A 474 -17.07 -10.98 -29.22
N THR A 475 -18.32 -11.41 -28.99
CA THR A 475 -19.45 -10.49 -28.84
C THR A 475 -19.53 -10.02 -27.40
N HIS A 476 -19.31 -8.74 -27.15
CA HIS A 476 -19.39 -8.16 -25.81
C HIS A 476 -20.72 -7.45 -25.59
N LYS A 477 -21.37 -7.78 -24.48
CA LYS A 477 -22.51 -6.99 -24.00
C LYS A 477 -22.02 -5.70 -23.37
N VAL A 478 -22.90 -4.71 -23.31
CA VAL A 478 -22.62 -3.42 -22.68
C VAL A 478 -23.54 -3.27 -21.47
N TYR A 479 -22.93 -2.97 -20.32
CA TYR A 479 -23.61 -2.79 -19.05
C TYR A 479 -23.12 -1.54 -18.35
N PHE A 480 -23.84 -1.11 -17.31
CA PHE A 480 -23.31 -0.11 -16.40
C PHE A 480 -22.11 -0.70 -15.64
N THR A 481 -21.02 0.06 -15.61
CA THR A 481 -19.73 -0.31 -15.03
C THR A 481 -19.33 0.76 -14.02
N HIS A 482 -18.71 0.35 -12.92
CA HIS A 482 -18.03 1.28 -12.01
C HIS A 482 -16.71 1.78 -12.64
N SER A 483 -16.03 0.91 -13.39
CA SER A 483 -14.76 1.19 -14.11
C SER A 483 -13.54 1.52 -13.24
N ASP A 484 -13.68 1.47 -11.92
CA ASP A 484 -12.58 1.67 -10.97
C ASP A 484 -12.74 0.88 -9.64
N ILE A 485 -13.03 -0.42 -9.72
CA ILE A 485 -13.13 -1.33 -8.56
C ILE A 485 -11.76 -1.73 -7.96
N HIS A 486 -10.86 -0.76 -7.86
CA HIS A 486 -9.56 -0.90 -7.22
C HIS A 486 -9.72 -1.14 -5.70
N MET A 487 -8.81 -1.87 -5.05
CA MET A 487 -8.93 -2.21 -3.62
C MET A 487 -8.92 -0.99 -2.69
N THR A 488 -8.52 0.20 -3.17
CA THR A 488 -8.66 1.46 -2.42
C THR A 488 -10.11 1.94 -2.33
N ASN A 489 -10.95 1.52 -3.28
CA ASN A 489 -12.32 1.97 -3.44
C ASN A 489 -13.33 0.94 -2.91
N LEU A 490 -12.86 -0.28 -2.63
CA LEU A 490 -13.62 -1.34 -1.96
C LEU A 490 -13.48 -1.22 -0.45
N PHE A 491 -14.59 -1.02 0.25
CA PHE A 491 -14.62 -0.88 1.71
C PHE A 491 -15.04 -2.19 2.35
N VAL A 492 -14.41 -2.54 3.46
CA VAL A 492 -14.61 -3.80 4.16
C VAL A 492 -14.90 -3.54 5.63
N THR A 493 -15.87 -4.28 6.15
CA THR A 493 -16.23 -4.34 7.56
C THR A 493 -16.31 -5.79 7.98
N ARG A 494 -15.51 -6.18 8.98
CA ARG A 494 -15.50 -7.55 9.52
C ARG A 494 -15.28 -8.64 8.47
N GLY A 495 -14.31 -8.44 7.57
CA GLY A 495 -13.97 -9.41 6.53
C GLY A 495 -15.01 -9.53 5.40
N ARG A 496 -15.99 -8.62 5.32
CA ARG A 496 -17.02 -8.58 4.28
C ARG A 496 -16.99 -7.26 3.53
N LEU A 497 -17.30 -7.30 2.23
CA LEU A 497 -17.46 -6.07 1.46
C LEU A 497 -18.63 -5.28 2.08
N SER A 498 -18.36 -4.04 2.50
CA SER A 498 -19.34 -3.16 3.14
C SER A 498 -19.73 -1.97 2.28
N GLY A 499 -18.91 -1.59 1.28
CA GLY A 499 -19.30 -0.57 0.33
C GLY A 499 -18.29 -0.27 -0.78
N VAL A 500 -18.71 0.56 -1.72
CA VAL A 500 -17.92 0.95 -2.90
C VAL A 500 -17.99 2.46 -3.10
N VAL A 501 -16.83 3.11 -3.26
CA VAL A 501 -16.70 4.55 -3.46
C VAL A 501 -16.03 4.88 -4.79
N ASP A 502 -15.99 6.17 -5.12
CA ASP A 502 -15.30 6.75 -6.28
C ASP A 502 -15.93 6.41 -7.65
N TRP A 503 -17.13 6.93 -7.86
CA TRP A 503 -17.99 6.63 -9.02
C TRP A 503 -17.75 7.53 -10.24
N GLU A 504 -16.63 8.27 -10.27
CA GLU A 504 -16.41 9.33 -11.27
C GLU A 504 -16.24 8.81 -12.69
N ASN A 505 -15.77 7.56 -12.84
CA ASN A 505 -15.61 6.89 -14.12
C ASN A 505 -16.79 5.97 -14.47
N ALA A 506 -17.86 5.97 -13.68
CA ALA A 506 -18.99 5.08 -13.91
C ALA A 506 -19.72 5.41 -15.22
N GLY A 507 -20.19 4.38 -15.92
CA GLY A 507 -20.92 4.54 -17.19
C GLY A 507 -21.16 3.21 -17.90
N PHE A 508 -21.84 3.26 -19.05
CA PHE A 508 -22.12 2.11 -19.87
C PHE A 508 -20.91 1.76 -20.74
N LYS A 509 -20.29 0.60 -20.48
CA LYS A 509 -19.09 0.11 -21.18
C LYS A 509 -19.18 -1.40 -21.45
N PRO A 510 -18.35 -1.95 -22.35
CA PRO A 510 -18.30 -3.39 -22.57
C PRO A 510 -18.07 -4.16 -21.27
N GLU A 511 -18.72 -5.31 -21.10
CA GLU A 511 -18.75 -6.06 -19.84
C GLU A 511 -17.37 -6.47 -19.31
N TYR A 512 -16.42 -6.73 -20.22
CA TYR A 512 -15.04 -7.04 -19.86
C TYR A 512 -14.30 -5.86 -19.23
N TRP A 513 -14.75 -4.61 -19.48
CA TRP A 513 -14.09 -3.38 -19.04
C TRP A 513 -13.95 -3.33 -17.51
N GLU A 514 -14.97 -3.78 -16.79
CA GLU A 514 -14.94 -3.84 -15.32
C GLU A 514 -13.77 -4.70 -14.82
N TYR A 515 -13.57 -5.89 -15.41
CA TYR A 515 -12.50 -6.81 -15.04
C TYR A 515 -11.11 -6.29 -15.42
N ILE A 516 -10.91 -5.82 -16.66
CA ILE A 516 -9.59 -5.34 -17.08
C ILE A 516 -9.15 -4.10 -16.30
N ARG A 517 -10.09 -3.23 -15.91
CA ARG A 517 -9.82 -2.08 -15.03
C ARG A 517 -9.46 -2.53 -13.62
N ALA A 518 -10.13 -3.53 -13.08
CA ALA A 518 -9.81 -4.13 -11.78
C ALA A 518 -8.39 -4.71 -11.75
N MET A 519 -8.00 -5.44 -12.80
CA MET A 519 -6.70 -6.10 -12.92
C MET A 519 -5.55 -5.18 -13.34
N TRP A 520 -5.86 -3.93 -13.69
CA TRP A 520 -4.87 -2.97 -14.23
C TRP A 520 -3.72 -2.71 -13.27
N ALA A 521 -4.03 -2.41 -11.99
CA ALA A 521 -3.04 -1.93 -11.03
C ALA A 521 -2.14 -3.04 -10.45
N TYR A 522 -2.62 -4.28 -10.47
CA TYR A 522 -2.05 -5.37 -9.66
C TYR A 522 -1.35 -6.47 -10.48
N GLY A 523 -1.56 -6.52 -11.79
CA GLY A 523 -0.90 -7.50 -12.65
C GLY A 523 -1.14 -8.95 -12.19
N ALA A 524 -0.08 -9.65 -11.81
CA ALA A 524 -0.12 -11.07 -11.45
C ALA A 524 -0.16 -11.36 -9.93
N GLU A 525 -0.39 -10.36 -9.08
CA GLU A 525 -0.43 -10.50 -7.62
C GLU A 525 -1.49 -11.52 -7.15
N LYS A 526 -1.11 -12.39 -6.21
CA LYS A 526 -1.99 -13.47 -5.70
C LYS A 526 -3.27 -12.94 -5.07
N HIS A 527 -3.20 -11.84 -4.32
CA HIS A 527 -4.37 -11.17 -3.73
C HIS A 527 -5.37 -10.72 -4.80
N ALA A 528 -4.89 -10.04 -5.85
CA ALA A 528 -5.75 -9.58 -6.93
C ALA A 528 -6.36 -10.76 -7.71
N LYS A 529 -5.57 -11.80 -7.99
CA LYS A 529 -6.06 -13.03 -8.63
C LYS A 529 -7.13 -13.74 -7.80
N CYS A 530 -6.94 -13.83 -6.47
CA CYS A 530 -7.92 -14.41 -5.58
C CYS A 530 -9.21 -13.57 -5.58
N LEU A 531 -9.12 -12.27 -5.29
CA LEU A 531 -10.28 -11.37 -5.23
C LEU A 531 -11.07 -11.34 -6.54
N TYR A 532 -10.40 -11.00 -7.65
CA TYR A 532 -11.05 -10.79 -8.93
C TYR A 532 -11.34 -12.10 -9.67
N GLY A 533 -10.55 -13.15 -9.42
CA GLY A 533 -10.88 -14.50 -9.89
C GLY A 533 -12.16 -15.03 -9.24
N SER A 534 -12.36 -14.79 -7.94
CA SER A 534 -13.63 -15.12 -7.27
C SER A 534 -14.81 -14.26 -7.76
N ALA A 535 -14.55 -13.03 -8.22
CA ALA A 535 -15.60 -12.11 -8.68
C ALA A 535 -16.02 -12.33 -10.14
N PHE A 536 -15.07 -12.64 -11.03
CA PHE A 536 -15.28 -12.70 -12.48
C PHE A 536 -14.99 -14.06 -13.10
N GLY A 537 -14.42 -15.00 -12.34
CA GLY A 537 -13.94 -16.27 -12.88
C GLY A 537 -12.84 -16.07 -13.92
N ASP A 538 -12.90 -16.88 -14.97
CA ASP A 538 -11.92 -16.89 -16.07
C ASP A 538 -12.44 -16.21 -17.35
N GLU A 539 -13.58 -15.51 -17.28
CA GLU A 539 -14.36 -15.07 -18.44
C GLU A 539 -13.63 -14.10 -19.41
N TYR A 540 -12.72 -13.27 -18.88
CA TYR A 540 -12.16 -12.12 -19.60
C TYR A 540 -10.61 -12.15 -19.69
N LYS A 541 -10.02 -13.35 -19.62
CA LYS A 541 -8.55 -13.52 -19.68
C LYS A 541 -7.97 -13.03 -21.00
N GLU A 542 -8.59 -13.35 -22.13
CA GLU A 542 -8.13 -12.94 -23.46
C GLU A 542 -8.19 -11.42 -23.66
N GLU A 543 -9.27 -10.77 -23.19
CA GLU A 543 -9.43 -9.32 -23.23
C GLU A 543 -8.38 -8.63 -22.34
N TYR A 544 -8.05 -9.21 -21.19
CA TYR A 544 -6.97 -8.71 -20.35
C TYR A 544 -5.59 -8.87 -21.00
N GLU A 545 -5.34 -9.96 -21.72
CA GLU A 545 -4.11 -10.12 -22.51
C GLU A 545 -4.01 -9.09 -23.65
N ALA A 546 -5.13 -8.81 -24.32
CA ALA A 546 -5.22 -7.76 -25.32
C ALA A 546 -4.87 -6.39 -24.70
N GLU A 547 -5.44 -6.09 -23.54
CA GLU A 547 -5.17 -4.84 -22.83
C GLU A 547 -3.70 -4.70 -22.41
N ARG A 548 -3.11 -5.77 -21.86
CA ARG A 548 -1.67 -5.82 -21.54
C ARG A 548 -0.80 -5.62 -22.78
N TYR A 549 -1.20 -6.18 -23.93
CA TYR A 549 -0.49 -6.00 -25.18
C TYR A 549 -0.49 -4.53 -25.62
N ILE A 550 -1.64 -3.85 -25.52
CA ILE A 550 -1.79 -2.43 -25.85
C ILE A 550 -0.90 -1.59 -24.91
N LEU A 551 -1.02 -1.81 -23.60
CA LEU A 551 -0.26 -1.08 -22.59
C LEU A 551 1.26 -1.16 -22.77
N ARG A 552 1.78 -2.30 -23.23
CA ARG A 552 3.21 -2.50 -23.49
C ARG A 552 3.74 -1.79 -24.73
N ARG A 553 2.86 -1.34 -25.64
CA ARG A 553 3.23 -0.83 -26.96
C ARG A 553 2.73 0.59 -27.23
N CYS A 554 1.90 1.15 -26.36
CA CYS A 554 1.54 2.55 -26.41
C CYS A 554 2.75 3.42 -26.04
N SER A 555 3.23 4.22 -27.01
CA SER A 555 4.38 5.11 -26.86
C SER A 555 4.19 6.25 -25.85
N TRP A 556 2.97 6.45 -25.35
CA TRP A 556 2.62 7.50 -24.37
C TRP A 556 2.52 6.98 -22.93
N LEU A 557 2.71 5.66 -22.73
CA LEU A 557 2.79 4.98 -21.43
C LEU A 557 4.26 4.69 -21.01
N LEU A 558 5.19 4.89 -21.95
CA LEU A 558 6.63 5.08 -21.75
C LEU A 558 6.89 6.59 -21.62
#